data_AF-A0A7C2LLH0-F1
#
_entry.id   AF-A0A7C2LLH0-F1
#
_cell.length_a   1.000
_cell.length_b   1.000
_cell.length_c   1.000
_cell.angle_alpha   90.00
_cell.angle_beta   90.00
_cell.angle_gamma   90.00
#
_symmetry.space_group_name_H-M   'P 1'
#
loop_
_entity.id
_entity.type
_entity.pdbx_description
1 polymer ?
#
loop_
_entity_poly.entity_id
_entity_poly.type
_entity_poly.pdbx_seq_one_letter_code
_entity_poly.pdbx_strand_id
1 'polypeptide(L)'
;MRTLRTGLCTVAALVLMGCERTGRPPVDGLPPAVARARREAEREACLRHALAERARADLAVLDTAVAHVVPGDPAAAVQAAARRFAQAYARYAEAQAVAAALRDSAVNLARSPQDSLRYLRVAAAALPAPPRPGTVEANAAAQYAEAYAAAAADPQDPCNAP
;
A
#
# COMPACT_ATOMS: atom_id res chain seq x y z
N MET A 1 62.54 4.12 4.94
CA MET A 1 62.58 5.45 5.59
C MET A 1 61.59 6.37 4.90
N ARG A 2 60.87 7.18 5.69
CA ARG A 2 59.81 8.15 5.36
C ARG A 2 58.38 7.61 5.15
N THR A 3 57.76 7.47 6.32
CA THR A 3 56.34 7.56 6.68
C THR A 3 55.64 8.84 6.23
N LEU A 4 54.36 8.73 5.84
CA LEU A 4 53.36 9.79 5.97
C LEU A 4 52.04 9.18 6.47
N ARG A 5 51.78 9.44 7.76
CA ARG A 5 50.49 9.37 8.46
C ARG A 5 49.90 10.78 8.43
N THR A 6 48.60 10.88 8.11
CA THR A 6 47.54 11.83 8.57
C THR A 6 46.57 12.06 7.40
N GLY A 7 45.25 11.99 7.55
CA GLY A 7 44.40 11.83 8.71
C GLY A 7 43.02 11.34 8.31
N LEU A 8 42.32 10.73 9.28
CA LEU A 8 40.90 10.46 9.23
C LEU A 8 40.13 11.78 9.03
N CYS A 9 39.29 11.84 8.00
CA CYS A 9 38.05 12.59 8.03
C CYS A 9 36.94 11.64 7.61
N THR A 10 36.32 11.05 8.63
CA THR A 10 35.02 10.40 8.57
C THR A 10 34.00 11.41 8.04
N VAL A 11 33.54 11.24 6.80
CA VAL A 11 32.35 11.93 6.31
C VAL A 11 31.27 10.87 6.14
N ALA A 12 30.48 10.73 7.20
CA ALA A 12 29.15 10.19 7.12
C ALA A 12 28.27 11.19 6.34
N ALA A 13 27.85 10.80 5.14
CA ALA A 13 26.76 11.39 4.38
C ALA A 13 26.22 10.27 3.48
N LEU A 14 25.18 9.52 3.88
CA LEU A 14 23.78 9.94 3.76
C LEU A 14 23.51 10.61 2.40
N VAL A 15 23.85 9.89 1.32
CA VAL A 15 23.29 10.15 -0.01
C VAL A 15 22.12 9.19 -0.18
N LEU A 16 20.94 9.78 -0.04
CA LEU A 16 19.66 9.28 -0.52
C LEU A 16 19.87 8.57 -1.87
N MET A 17 19.69 7.25 -1.89
CA MET A 17 19.42 6.56 -3.15
C MET A 17 18.06 7.04 -3.63
N GLY A 18 18.08 8.17 -4.33
CA GLY A 18 16.98 8.63 -5.15
C GLY A 18 16.65 7.54 -6.15
N CYS A 19 15.38 7.18 -6.20
CA CYS A 19 14.81 6.49 -7.34
C CYS A 19 15.24 7.24 -8.60
N GLU A 20 16.23 6.72 -9.33
CA GLU A 20 16.56 7.21 -10.65
C GLU A 20 15.32 7.03 -11.52
N ARG A 21 14.66 8.16 -11.75
CA ARG A 21 13.49 8.31 -12.59
C ARG A 21 13.93 8.20 -14.04
N THR A 22 14.36 7.01 -14.46
CA THR A 22 14.73 6.75 -15.86
C THR A 22 13.48 6.78 -16.73
N GLY A 23 13.30 7.89 -17.45
CA GLY A 23 12.60 7.94 -18.73
C GLY A 23 11.07 7.89 -18.69
N ARG A 24 10.42 8.85 -18.02
CA ARG A 24 9.05 9.23 -18.44
C ARG A 24 9.17 10.13 -19.66
N PRO A 25 8.52 9.82 -20.81
CA PRO A 25 8.24 10.86 -21.78
C PRO A 25 7.39 11.94 -21.09
N PRO A 26 7.61 13.24 -21.38
CA PRO A 26 6.78 14.30 -20.85
C PRO A 26 5.30 14.01 -21.14
N VAL A 27 4.42 14.42 -20.23
CA VAL A 27 2.96 14.26 -20.38
C VAL A 27 2.41 15.12 -21.53
N ASP A 28 3.27 15.98 -22.10
CA ASP A 28 3.01 16.80 -23.27
C ASP A 28 2.77 15.91 -24.50
N GLY A 29 1.50 15.82 -24.92
CA GLY A 29 1.10 15.15 -26.16
C GLY A 29 0.29 13.85 -25.99
N LEU A 30 -0.02 13.42 -24.77
CA LEU A 30 -0.94 12.30 -24.57
C LEU A 30 -2.40 12.73 -24.75
N PRO A 31 -3.28 11.89 -25.33
CA PRO A 31 -4.71 12.15 -25.34
C PRO A 31 -5.22 12.39 -23.91
N PRO A 32 -6.13 13.36 -23.68
CA PRO A 32 -6.62 13.70 -22.33
C PRO A 32 -7.17 12.50 -21.54
N ALA A 33 -7.81 11.55 -22.23
CA ALA A 33 -8.30 10.31 -21.62
C ALA A 33 -7.17 9.44 -21.05
N VAL A 34 -6.03 9.38 -21.74
CA VAL A 34 -4.85 8.61 -21.29
C VAL A 34 -4.21 9.31 -20.09
N ALA A 35 -4.03 10.62 -20.15
CA ALA A 35 -3.48 11.40 -19.02
C ALA A 35 -4.35 11.26 -17.76
N ARG A 36 -5.69 11.24 -17.91
CA ARG A 36 -6.62 10.99 -16.80
C ARG A 36 -6.47 9.58 -16.24
N ALA A 37 -6.46 8.55 -17.09
CA ALA A 37 -6.33 7.16 -16.65
C ALA A 37 -5.02 6.91 -15.89
N ARG A 38 -3.92 7.53 -16.34
CA ARG A 38 -2.61 7.45 -15.67
C ARG A 38 -2.66 8.02 -14.25
N ARG A 39 -3.20 9.24 -14.08
CA ARG A 39 -3.34 9.89 -12.77
C ARG A 39 -4.27 9.11 -11.84
N GLU A 40 -5.38 8.59 -12.38
CA GLU A 40 -6.34 7.80 -11.60
C GLU A 40 -5.71 6.50 -11.08
N ALA A 41 -4.90 5.83 -11.89
CA ALA A 41 -4.17 4.62 -11.48
C ALA A 41 -3.09 4.92 -10.42
N GLU A 42 -2.31 6.00 -10.61
CA GLU A 42 -1.30 6.44 -9.62
C GLU A 42 -1.95 6.76 -8.27
N ARG A 43 -3.05 7.52 -8.32
CA ARG A 43 -3.84 7.88 -7.14
C ARG A 43 -4.41 6.67 -6.43
N GLU A 44 -5.03 5.74 -7.15
CA GLU A 44 -5.56 4.50 -6.57
C GLU A 44 -4.46 3.69 -5.87
N ALA A 45 -3.30 3.55 -6.51
CA ALA A 45 -2.16 2.83 -5.93
C ALA A 45 -1.65 3.51 -4.65
N CYS A 46 -1.54 4.85 -4.64
CA CYS A 46 -1.14 5.63 -3.48
C CYS A 46 -2.09 5.43 -2.29
N LEU A 47 -3.40 5.64 -2.50
CA LEU A 47 -4.42 5.52 -1.45
C LEU A 47 -4.44 4.12 -0.84
N ARG A 48 -4.43 3.09 -1.68
CA ARG A 48 -4.50 1.70 -1.19
C ARG A 48 -3.22 1.26 -0.49
N HIS A 49 -2.06 1.75 -0.93
CA HIS A 49 -0.80 1.51 -0.23
C HIS A 49 -0.81 2.15 1.17
N ALA A 50 -1.25 3.41 1.27
CA ALA A 50 -1.37 4.11 2.55
C ALA A 50 -2.32 3.37 3.52
N LEU A 51 -3.46 2.89 3.03
CA LEU A 51 -4.39 2.08 3.82
C LEU A 51 -3.78 0.74 4.28
N ALA A 52 -2.98 0.09 3.43
CA ALA A 52 -2.30 -1.16 3.78
C ALA A 52 -1.18 -0.96 4.82
N GLU A 53 -0.42 0.14 4.74
CA GLU A 53 0.56 0.50 5.78
C GLU A 53 -0.13 0.79 7.12
N ARG A 54 -1.22 1.58 7.10
CA ARG A 54 -2.01 1.86 8.30
C ARG A 54 -2.58 0.58 8.92
N ALA A 55 -3.14 -0.32 8.11
CA ALA A 55 -3.67 -1.59 8.59
C ALA A 55 -2.61 -2.48 9.27
N ARG A 56 -1.38 -2.51 8.73
CA ARG A 56 -0.25 -3.21 9.34
C ARG A 56 0.15 -2.57 10.67
N ALA A 57 0.19 -1.24 10.74
CA ALA A 57 0.48 -0.51 11.97
C ALA A 57 -0.58 -0.79 13.04
N ASP A 58 -1.87 -0.72 12.69
CA ASP A 58 -2.98 -0.97 13.62
C ASP A 58 -2.96 -2.42 14.15
N LEU A 59 -2.67 -3.41 13.29
CA LEU A 59 -2.49 -4.80 13.72
C LEU A 59 -1.30 -4.95 14.67
N ALA A 60 -0.16 -4.30 14.37
CA ALA A 60 1.01 -4.36 15.24
C ALA A 60 0.74 -3.76 16.62
N VAL A 61 0.00 -2.64 16.70
CA VAL A 61 -0.45 -2.05 17.97
C VAL A 61 -1.32 -3.05 18.75
N LEU A 62 -2.28 -3.70 18.10
CA LEU A 62 -3.11 -4.72 18.75
C LEU A 62 -2.32 -5.95 19.21
N ASP A 63 -1.33 -6.40 18.43
CA ASP A 63 -0.44 -7.49 18.82
C ASP A 63 0.33 -7.15 20.10
N THR A 64 0.80 -5.91 20.25
CA THR A 64 1.45 -5.46 21.49
C THR A 64 0.47 -5.39 22.67
N ALA A 65 -0.77 -4.94 22.45
CA ALA A 65 -1.77 -4.82 23.51
C ALA A 65 -2.23 -6.19 24.04
N VAL A 66 -2.44 -7.16 23.15
CA VAL A 66 -2.88 -8.52 23.51
C VAL A 66 -1.82 -9.29 24.30
N ALA A 67 -0.53 -9.00 24.09
CA ALA A 67 0.56 -9.66 24.81
C ALA A 67 0.54 -9.39 26.33
N HIS A 68 -0.19 -8.37 26.79
CA HIS A 68 -0.28 -7.98 28.20
C HIS A 68 -1.57 -8.47 28.90
N VAL A 69 -2.39 -9.29 28.23
CA VAL A 69 -3.67 -9.76 28.79
C VAL A 69 -3.48 -10.97 29.70
N VAL A 70 -4.08 -10.90 30.89
CA VAL A 70 -4.08 -11.99 31.87
C VAL A 70 -5.15 -13.04 31.50
N PRO A 71 -4.83 -14.35 31.55
CA PRO A 71 -5.82 -15.41 31.32
C PRO A 71 -7.02 -15.30 32.28
N GLY A 72 -8.24 -15.37 31.74
CA GLY A 72 -9.49 -15.29 32.51
C GLY A 72 -10.17 -13.92 32.53
N ASP A 73 -9.54 -12.89 31.96
CA ASP A 73 -10.15 -11.56 31.80
C ASP A 73 -11.23 -11.58 30.69
N PRO A 74 -12.48 -11.15 30.94
CA PRO A 74 -13.48 -10.97 29.88
C PRO A 74 -13.02 -10.04 28.74
N ALA A 75 -12.09 -9.11 29.00
CA ALA A 75 -11.49 -8.29 27.95
C ALA A 75 -10.65 -9.12 26.95
N ALA A 76 -10.16 -10.30 27.34
CA ALA A 76 -9.36 -11.17 26.47
C ALA A 76 -10.14 -11.63 25.23
N ALA A 77 -11.43 -11.92 25.38
CA ALA A 77 -12.28 -12.35 24.28
C ALA A 77 -12.50 -11.22 23.26
N VAL A 78 -12.73 -10.01 23.74
CA VAL A 78 -12.92 -8.82 22.90
C VAL A 78 -11.63 -8.48 22.15
N GLN A 79 -10.49 -8.52 22.82
CA GLN A 79 -9.20 -8.24 22.17
C GLN A 79 -8.81 -9.32 21.15
N ALA A 80 -9.09 -10.59 21.44
CA ALA A 80 -8.89 -11.67 20.48
C ALA A 80 -9.77 -11.50 19.23
N ALA A 81 -11.02 -11.06 19.39
CA ALA A 81 -11.91 -10.75 18.27
C ALA A 81 -11.41 -9.54 17.46
N ALA A 82 -11.01 -8.45 18.12
CA ALA A 82 -10.44 -7.27 17.49
C ALA A 82 -9.18 -7.60 16.68
N ARG A 83 -8.29 -8.43 17.24
CA ARG A 83 -7.10 -8.91 16.55
C ARG A 83 -7.42 -9.72 15.29
N ARG A 84 -8.40 -10.64 15.36
CA ARG A 84 -8.85 -11.41 14.18
C ARG A 84 -9.39 -10.50 13.08
N PHE A 85 -10.18 -9.49 13.46
CA PHE A 85 -10.67 -8.49 12.52
C PHE A 85 -9.53 -7.69 11.88
N ALA A 86 -8.61 -7.15 12.69
CA ALA A 86 -7.47 -6.38 12.19
C ALA A 86 -6.57 -7.22 11.26
N GLN A 87 -6.38 -8.51 11.58
CA GLN A 87 -5.65 -9.43 10.71
C GLN A 87 -6.35 -9.65 9.37
N ALA A 88 -7.68 -9.84 9.36
CA ALA A 88 -8.45 -9.96 8.13
C ALA A 88 -8.41 -8.67 7.31
N TYR A 89 -8.54 -7.51 7.97
CA TYR A 89 -8.46 -6.20 7.33
C TYR A 89 -7.10 -5.95 6.69
N ALA A 90 -5.99 -6.20 7.42
CA ALA A 90 -4.64 -6.02 6.90
C ALA A 90 -4.38 -6.89 5.67
N ARG A 91 -4.74 -8.17 5.70
CA ARG A 91 -4.62 -9.06 4.53
C ARG A 91 -5.42 -8.57 3.33
N TYR A 92 -6.65 -8.10 3.56
CA TYR A 92 -7.49 -7.57 2.48
C TYR A 92 -6.90 -6.27 1.91
N ALA A 93 -6.43 -5.36 2.76
CA ALA A 93 -5.81 -4.11 2.36
C ALA A 93 -4.52 -4.33 1.56
N GLU A 94 -3.67 -5.27 1.99
CA GLU A 94 -2.44 -5.65 1.28
C GLU A 94 -2.73 -6.19 -0.12
N ALA A 95 -3.69 -7.11 -0.25
CA ALA A 95 -4.07 -7.66 -1.54
C ALA A 95 -4.59 -6.58 -2.50
N GLN A 96 -5.40 -5.65 -1.98
CA GLN A 96 -5.90 -4.50 -2.75
C GLN A 96 -4.78 -3.53 -3.16
N ALA A 97 -3.80 -3.29 -2.28
CA ALA A 97 -2.63 -2.47 -2.59
C ALA A 97 -1.77 -3.10 -3.69
N VAL A 98 -1.51 -4.41 -3.60
CA VAL A 98 -0.77 -5.17 -4.65
C VAL A 98 -1.52 -5.11 -5.98
N ALA A 99 -2.83 -5.35 -5.98
CA ALA A 99 -3.63 -5.29 -7.20
C ALA A 99 -3.61 -3.89 -7.83
N ALA A 100 -3.68 -2.82 -7.03
CA ALA A 100 -3.59 -1.46 -7.55
C ALA A 100 -2.19 -1.07 -8.05
N ALA A 101 -1.12 -1.49 -7.39
CA ALA A 101 0.25 -1.26 -7.88
C ALA A 101 0.49 -1.96 -9.23
N LEU A 102 -0.07 -3.15 -9.42
CA LEU A 102 -0.01 -3.86 -10.70
C LEU A 102 -0.86 -3.17 -11.78
N ARG A 103 -2.04 -2.63 -11.44
CA ARG A 103 -2.85 -1.82 -12.37
C ARG A 103 -2.14 -0.52 -12.75
N ASP A 104 -1.52 0.16 -11.80
CA ASP A 104 -0.65 1.30 -12.07
C ASP A 104 0.49 0.94 -13.02
N SER A 105 1.18 -0.18 -12.76
CA SER A 105 2.22 -0.68 -13.67
C SER A 105 1.69 -0.97 -15.08
N ALA A 106 0.48 -1.52 -15.20
CA ALA A 106 -0.15 -1.80 -16.49
C ALA A 106 -0.40 -0.55 -17.33
N VAL A 107 -0.67 0.59 -16.68
CA VAL A 107 -1.01 1.86 -17.33
C VAL A 107 0.22 2.77 -17.49
N ASN A 108 1.11 2.78 -16.50
CA ASN A 108 2.20 3.76 -16.39
C ASN A 108 3.59 3.21 -16.72
N LEU A 109 3.81 1.89 -16.64
CA LEU A 109 5.14 1.27 -16.78
C LEU A 109 5.24 0.21 -17.87
N ALA A 110 4.10 -0.33 -18.34
CA ALA A 110 4.06 -1.36 -19.36
C ALA A 110 4.76 -0.91 -20.64
N ARG A 111 5.65 -1.76 -21.17
CA ARG A 111 6.43 -1.45 -22.39
C ARG A 111 5.77 -1.93 -23.68
N SER A 112 4.73 -2.74 -23.56
CA SER A 112 3.95 -3.27 -24.68
C SER A 112 2.52 -3.62 -24.24
N PRO A 113 1.58 -3.81 -25.18
CA PRO A 113 0.24 -4.28 -24.87
C PRO A 113 0.22 -5.63 -24.14
N GLN A 114 1.10 -6.56 -24.51
CA GLN A 114 1.18 -7.88 -23.85
C GLN A 114 1.66 -7.75 -22.40
N ASP A 115 2.58 -6.81 -22.14
CA ASP A 115 3.08 -6.52 -20.79
C ASP A 115 1.98 -5.90 -19.91
N SER A 116 1.22 -4.96 -20.46
CA SER A 116 0.05 -4.38 -19.79
C SER A 116 -0.98 -5.46 -19.43
N LEU A 117 -1.33 -6.34 -20.38
CA LEU A 117 -2.23 -7.48 -20.14
C LEU A 117 -1.69 -8.48 -19.11
N ARG A 118 -0.37 -8.66 -19.03
CA ARG A 118 0.26 -9.48 -17.99
C ARG A 118 0.03 -8.87 -16.61
N TYR A 119 0.34 -7.58 -16.43
CA TYR A 119 0.10 -6.88 -15.17
C TYR A 119 -1.36 -6.95 -14.73
N LEU A 120 -2.32 -6.73 -15.64
CA LEU A 120 -3.75 -6.80 -15.34
C LEU A 120 -4.20 -8.20 -14.90
N ARG A 121 -3.67 -9.27 -15.52
CA ARG A 121 -3.97 -10.65 -15.10
C ARG A 121 -3.44 -10.95 -13.70
N VAL A 122 -2.22 -10.52 -13.39
CA VAL A 122 -1.64 -10.71 -12.06
C VAL A 122 -2.40 -9.87 -11.02
N ALA A 123 -2.84 -8.65 -11.38
CA ALA A 123 -3.66 -7.82 -10.50
C ALA A 123 -4.98 -8.51 -10.13
N ALA A 124 -5.67 -9.12 -11.10
CA ALA A 124 -6.89 -9.87 -10.85
C ALA A 124 -6.65 -11.10 -9.96
N ALA A 125 -5.53 -11.80 -10.16
CA ALA A 125 -5.16 -12.97 -9.35
C ALA A 125 -4.72 -12.62 -7.92
N ALA A 126 -4.26 -11.38 -7.68
CA ALA A 126 -3.88 -10.91 -6.35
C ALA A 126 -5.10 -10.65 -5.44
N LEU A 127 -6.28 -10.43 -6.01
CA LEU A 127 -7.48 -10.15 -5.24
C LEU A 127 -8.02 -11.42 -4.56
N PRO A 128 -8.39 -11.35 -3.27
CA PRO A 128 -9.01 -12.47 -2.60
C PRO A 128 -10.39 -12.74 -3.21
N ALA A 129 -10.80 -14.02 -3.18
CA ALA A 129 -12.17 -14.37 -3.49
C ALA A 129 -13.15 -13.58 -2.59
N PRO A 130 -14.33 -13.20 -3.11
CA PRO A 130 -15.33 -12.50 -2.31
C PRO A 130 -15.65 -13.27 -1.02
N PRO A 131 -15.53 -12.63 0.15
CA PRO A 131 -15.80 -13.28 1.41
C PRO A 131 -17.29 -13.61 1.56
N ARG A 132 -17.60 -14.66 2.33
CA ARG A 132 -18.99 -15.06 2.59
C ARG A 132 -19.66 -14.04 3.53
N PRO A 133 -20.93 -13.65 3.30
CA PRO A 133 -21.63 -12.76 4.21
C PRO A 133 -21.66 -13.28 5.64
N GLY A 134 -21.57 -12.37 6.62
CA GLY A 134 -21.59 -12.70 8.05
C GLY A 134 -20.27 -13.22 8.62
N THR A 135 -19.18 -13.26 7.84
CA THR A 135 -17.84 -13.59 8.37
C THR A 135 -17.03 -12.36 8.73
N VAL A 136 -15.97 -12.55 9.52
CA VAL A 136 -15.02 -11.49 9.90
C VAL A 136 -14.39 -10.86 8.66
N GLU A 137 -14.07 -11.68 7.65
CA GLU A 137 -13.48 -11.23 6.38
C GLU A 137 -14.45 -10.36 5.58
N ALA A 138 -15.75 -10.66 5.59
CA ALA A 138 -16.75 -9.83 4.93
C ALA A 138 -16.89 -8.47 5.61
N ASN A 139 -16.90 -8.45 6.94
CA ASN A 139 -16.94 -7.19 7.69
C ASN A 139 -15.66 -6.37 7.48
N ALA A 140 -14.49 -7.02 7.44
CA ALA A 140 -13.22 -6.36 7.18
C ALA A 140 -13.17 -5.76 5.76
N ALA A 141 -13.66 -6.49 4.75
CA ALA A 141 -13.75 -6.00 3.39
C ALA A 141 -14.72 -4.81 3.26
N ALA A 142 -15.86 -4.85 3.95
CA ALA A 142 -16.81 -3.73 3.99
C ALA A 142 -16.19 -2.49 4.65
N GLN A 143 -15.55 -2.66 5.81
CA GLN A 143 -14.88 -1.55 6.49
C GLN A 143 -13.75 -0.94 5.66
N TYR A 144 -13.01 -1.77 4.92
CA TYR A 144 -11.98 -1.29 4.00
C TYR A 144 -12.59 -0.47 2.86
N ALA A 145 -13.72 -0.90 2.30
CA ALA A 145 -14.39 -0.18 1.23
C ALA A 145 -14.84 1.21 1.68
N GLU A 146 -15.37 1.33 2.90
CA GLU A 146 -15.71 2.61 3.53
C GLU A 146 -14.47 3.49 3.74
N ALA A 147 -13.39 2.93 4.28
CA ALA A 147 -12.15 3.66 4.51
C ALA A 147 -11.52 4.17 3.20
N TYR A 148 -11.54 3.34 2.15
CA TYR A 148 -11.10 3.76 0.82
C TYR A 148 -11.98 4.85 0.23
N ALA A 149 -13.31 4.73 0.35
CA ALA A 149 -14.22 5.77 -0.13
C ALA A 149 -14.00 7.10 0.61
N ALA A 150 -13.78 7.07 1.92
CA ALA A 150 -13.45 8.25 2.72
C ALA A 150 -12.13 8.88 2.29
N ALA A 151 -11.05 8.10 2.17
CA ALA A 151 -9.75 8.60 1.71
C ALA A 151 -9.80 9.12 0.27
N ALA A 152 -10.59 8.49 -0.58
CA ALA A 152 -10.80 8.95 -1.96
C ALA A 152 -11.66 10.23 -2.04
N ALA A 153 -12.44 10.56 -1.01
CA ALA A 153 -13.24 11.79 -0.97
C ALA A 153 -12.51 12.95 -0.27
N ASP A 154 -11.44 12.68 0.49
CA ASP A 154 -10.73 13.66 1.31
C ASP A 154 -9.78 14.54 0.47
N PRO A 155 -10.06 15.84 0.25
CA PRO A 155 -9.18 16.71 -0.51
C PRO A 155 -7.82 16.96 0.17
N GLN A 156 -7.70 16.67 1.46
CA GLN A 156 -6.46 16.84 2.23
C GLN A 156 -5.57 15.59 2.22
N ASP A 157 -6.06 14.46 1.70
CA ASP A 157 -5.23 13.27 1.55
C ASP A 157 -4.07 13.56 0.57
N PRO A 158 -2.80 13.30 0.95
CA PRO A 158 -1.64 13.58 0.08
C PRO A 158 -1.72 12.92 -1.30
N CYS A 159 -2.44 11.79 -1.42
CA CYS A 159 -2.64 11.10 -2.69
C CYS A 159 -3.65 11.80 -3.62
N ASN A 160 -4.42 12.77 -3.10
CA ASN A 160 -5.41 13.55 -3.86
C ASN A 160 -4.87 14.93 -4.29
N ALA A 161 -3.64 15.27 -3.90
CA ALA A 161 -2.98 16.51 -4.32
C ALA A 161 -2.80 16.57 -5.86
N PRO A 162 -2.95 17.74 -6.48
CA PRO A 162 -2.92 17.92 -7.93
C PRO A 162 -1.53 17.71 -8.57
#